data_AF-A0A3B0WYP5-F1
#
_entry.id   AF-A0A3B0WYP5-F1
#
_cell.length_a   1.000
_cell.length_b   1.000
_cell.length_c   1.000
_cell.angle_alpha   90.00
_cell.angle_beta   90.00
_cell.angle_gamma   90.00
#
_symmetry.space_group_name_H-M   'P 1'
#
loop_
_entity.id
_entity.type
_entity.pdbx_description
1 polymer ?
#
loop_
_entity_poly.entity_id
_entity_poly.type
_entity_poly.pdbx_seq_one_letter_code
_entity_poly.pdbx_strand_id
1 'polypeptide(L)'
;MKDTLIDMMVAMMPLMKPFMWLGVVVAAIGIILIVTNFALKSNMQKAVTWSARIVLGVSIFFIIAQVMGYFLSMPPTINFGDSSKFEFILVSFWQIGAGFLVVSFIIKFLSGDKNAVAL
;
A
#
# COMPACT_ATOMS: atom_id res chain seq x y z
N MET A 1 22.56 3.33 -17.00
CA MET A 1 21.34 2.61 -16.53
C MET A 1 21.11 2.78 -15.04
N LYS A 2 22.10 2.50 -14.17
CA LYS A 2 21.94 2.73 -12.72
C LYS A 2 21.65 4.19 -12.38
N ASP A 3 22.37 5.13 -12.98
CA ASP A 3 22.17 6.56 -12.73
C ASP A 3 20.76 7.02 -13.14
N THR A 4 20.29 6.57 -14.30
CA THR A 4 18.91 6.82 -14.75
C THR A 4 17.86 6.29 -13.78
N LEU A 5 18.07 5.10 -13.20
CA LEU A 5 17.16 4.53 -12.20
C LEU A 5 17.19 5.30 -10.88
N ILE A 6 18.38 5.79 -10.48
CA ILE A 6 18.54 6.63 -9.30
C ILE A 6 17.81 7.97 -9.51
N ASP A 7 17.98 8.61 -10.67
CA ASP A 7 17.29 9.86 -11.02
C ASP A 7 15.76 9.69 -10.97
N MET A 8 15.26 8.56 -11.48
CA MET A 8 13.84 8.22 -11.38
C MET A 8 13.39 8.04 -9.93
N MET A 9 14.15 7.33 -9.09
CA MET A 9 13.83 7.17 -7.66
C MET A 9 13.78 8.51 -6.95
N VAL A 10 14.76 9.38 -7.20
CA VAL A 10 14.83 10.72 -6.61
C VAL A 10 13.63 11.56 -7.03
N ALA A 11 13.28 11.56 -8.33
CA ALA A 11 12.13 12.28 -8.84
C ALA A 11 10.80 11.80 -8.22
N MET A 12 10.71 10.51 -7.86
CA MET A 12 9.51 9.94 -7.26
C MET A 12 9.43 10.11 -5.74
N MET A 13 10.54 10.39 -5.04
CA MET A 13 10.57 10.51 -3.56
C MET A 13 9.50 11.45 -2.97
N PRO A 14 9.25 12.65 -3.51
CA PRO A 14 8.22 13.56 -2.95
C PRO A 14 6.81 12.98 -3.00
N LEU A 15 6.54 12.09 -3.96
CA LEU A 15 5.25 11.48 -4.18
C LEU A 15 5.02 10.21 -3.33
N MET A 16 6.07 9.66 -2.72
CA MET A 16 5.98 8.39 -1.99
C MET A 16 5.07 8.46 -0.76
N LYS A 17 5.16 9.55 0.01
CA LYS A 17 4.30 9.76 1.19
C LYS A 17 2.83 10.01 0.80
N PRO A 18 2.51 10.88 -0.18
CA PRO A 18 1.15 10.96 -0.74
C PRO A 18 0.61 9.63 -1.28
N PHE A 19 1.43 8.87 -2.00
CA PHE A 19 1.02 7.58 -2.58
C PHE A 19 0.72 6.53 -1.51
N MET A 20 1.52 6.48 -0.44
CA MET A 20 1.22 5.66 0.73
C MET A 20 -0.14 6.05 1.33
N TRP A 21 -0.40 7.34 1.54
CA TRP A 21 -1.68 7.81 2.08
C TRP A 21 -2.87 7.46 1.20
N LEU A 22 -2.71 7.49 -0.14
CA LEU A 22 -3.72 6.99 -1.06
C LEU A 22 -4.03 5.52 -0.77
N GLY A 23 -3.01 4.68 -0.56
CA GLY A 23 -3.19 3.29 -0.14
C GLY A 23 -3.99 3.16 1.16
N VAL A 24 -3.70 4.00 2.16
CA VAL A 24 -4.42 4.03 3.45
C VAL A 24 -5.91 4.38 3.24
N VAL A 25 -6.19 5.41 2.44
CA VAL A 25 -7.57 5.83 2.15
C VAL A 25 -8.34 4.71 1.45
N VAL A 26 -7.75 4.08 0.44
CA VAL A 26 -8.40 2.98 -0.27
C VAL A 26 -8.64 1.76 0.63
N ALA A 27 -7.68 1.44 1.50
CA ALA A 27 -7.83 0.40 2.52
C ALA A 27 -8.99 0.69 3.48
N ALA A 28 -9.09 1.93 3.99
CA ALA A 28 -10.18 2.36 4.86
C ALA A 28 -11.53 2.25 4.15
N ILE A 29 -11.62 2.67 2.88
CA ILE A 29 -12.83 2.51 2.06
C ILE A 29 -13.18 1.02 1.93
N GLY A 30 -12.20 0.15 1.66
CA GLY A 30 -12.42 -1.30 1.57
C GLY A 30 -13.04 -1.89 2.84
N ILE A 31 -12.54 -1.48 4.01
CA ILE A 31 -13.10 -1.90 5.30
C ILE A 31 -14.52 -1.38 5.49
N ILE A 32 -14.79 -0.11 5.17
CA ILE A 32 -16.13 0.48 5.26
C ILE A 32 -17.12 -0.25 4.36
N LEU A 33 -16.71 -0.58 3.13
CA LEU A 33 -17.55 -1.33 2.18
C LEU A 33 -17.87 -2.73 2.70
N ILE A 34 -16.92 -3.41 3.35
CA ILE A 34 -17.16 -4.71 4.00
C ILE A 34 -18.21 -4.57 5.10
N VAL A 35 -18.03 -3.61 6.00
CA VAL A 35 -19.00 -3.36 7.10
C VAL A 35 -20.38 -3.04 6.54
N THR A 36 -20.44 -2.23 5.48
CA THR A 36 -21.70 -1.85 4.81
C THR A 36 -22.37 -3.04 4.14
N ASN A 37 -21.60 -3.89 3.46
CA ASN A 37 -22.09 -5.13 2.84
C ASN A 37 -22.71 -6.07 3.90
N PHE A 38 -22.06 -6.22 5.06
CA PHE A 38 -22.61 -7.01 6.17
C PHE A 38 -23.85 -6.38 6.82
N ALA A 39 -23.83 -5.07 7.08
CA ALA A 39 -24.92 -4.39 7.79
C ALA A 39 -26.18 -4.19 6.93
N LEU A 40 -26.01 -3.83 5.66
CA LEU A 40 -27.10 -3.46 4.75
C LEU A 40 -27.47 -4.58 3.77
N LYS A 41 -26.75 -5.71 3.76
CA LYS A 41 -26.89 -6.79 2.77
C LYS A 41 -26.83 -6.28 1.31
N SER A 42 -26.10 -5.19 1.08
CA SER A 42 -25.98 -4.53 -0.22
C SER A 42 -24.97 -5.26 -1.12
N ASN A 43 -25.26 -5.45 -2.41
CA ASN A 43 -24.32 -6.11 -3.33
C ASN A 43 -23.14 -5.20 -3.74
N MET A 44 -22.18 -5.01 -2.83
CA MET A 44 -20.96 -4.21 -3.02
C MET A 44 -19.70 -5.05 -3.25
N GLN A 45 -19.87 -6.35 -3.52
CA GLN A 45 -18.78 -7.32 -3.64
C GLN A 45 -17.70 -6.89 -4.64
N LYS A 46 -18.12 -6.33 -5.79
CA LYS A 46 -17.20 -5.85 -6.83
C LYS A 46 -16.33 -4.70 -6.31
N ALA A 47 -16.92 -3.76 -5.57
CA ALA A 47 -16.19 -2.61 -5.02
C ALA A 47 -15.19 -3.05 -3.94
N VAL A 48 -15.58 -4.00 -3.07
CA VAL A 48 -14.67 -4.60 -2.07
C VAL A 48 -13.49 -5.29 -2.76
N THR A 49 -13.74 -6.10 -3.79
CA THR A 49 -12.66 -6.77 -4.53
C THR A 49 -11.72 -5.80 -5.24
N TRP A 50 -12.24 -4.70 -5.80
CA TRP A 50 -11.39 -3.65 -6.38
C TRP A 50 -10.55 -2.95 -5.33
N SER A 51 -11.10 -2.64 -4.15
CA SER A 51 -10.33 -2.04 -3.05
C SER A 51 -9.18 -2.96 -2.62
N ALA A 52 -9.43 -4.26 -2.45
CA ALA A 52 -8.38 -5.23 -2.12
C ALA A 52 -7.28 -5.27 -3.20
N ARG A 53 -7.65 -5.30 -4.48
CA ARG A 53 -6.69 -5.30 -5.60
C ARG A 53 -5.83 -4.03 -5.65
N ILE A 54 -6.43 -2.86 -5.41
CA ILE A 54 -5.68 -1.60 -5.39
C ILE A 54 -4.70 -1.60 -4.21
N VAL A 55 -5.13 -1.99 -3.01
CA VAL A 55 -4.26 -2.09 -1.83
C VAL A 55 -3.13 -3.11 -2.06
N LEU A 56 -3.43 -4.24 -2.70
CA LEU A 56 -2.42 -5.22 -3.11
C LEU A 56 -1.40 -4.61 -4.08
N GLY A 57 -1.86 -3.85 -5.08
CA GLY A 57 -0.98 -3.14 -6.01
C GLY A 57 -0.04 -2.17 -5.30
N VAL A 58 -0.55 -1.40 -4.33
CA VAL A 58 0.27 -0.50 -3.49
C VAL A 58 1.29 -1.29 -2.67
N SER A 59 0.88 -2.40 -2.06
CA SER A 59 1.78 -3.31 -1.33
C SER A 59 2.93 -3.80 -2.21
N ILE A 60 2.60 -4.35 -3.38
CA ILE A 60 3.58 -4.89 -4.33
C ILE A 60 4.55 -3.78 -4.76
N PHE A 61 4.03 -2.60 -5.07
CA PHE A 61 4.86 -1.44 -5.42
C PHE A 61 5.90 -1.12 -4.33
N PHE A 62 5.50 -1.01 -3.06
CA PHE A 62 6.42 -0.69 -1.97
C PHE A 62 7.48 -1.79 -1.75
N ILE A 63 7.11 -3.06 -1.86
CA ILE A 63 8.06 -4.18 -1.76
C ILE A 63 9.06 -4.15 -2.91
N ILE A 64 8.60 -3.96 -4.16
CA ILE A 64 9.48 -3.85 -5.33
C ILE A 64 10.42 -2.66 -5.20
N ALA A 65 9.89 -1.50 -4.79
CA ALA A 65 10.69 -0.30 -4.58
C ALA A 65 11.78 -0.50 -3.51
N GLN A 66 11.49 -1.26 -2.45
CA GLN A 66 12.51 -1.63 -1.46
C GLN A 66 13.61 -2.51 -2.10
N VAL A 67 13.23 -3.54 -2.86
CA VAL A 67 14.18 -4.44 -3.53
C VAL A 67 15.07 -3.66 -4.51
N MET A 68 14.48 -2.76 -5.30
CA MET A 68 15.22 -1.89 -6.21
C MET A 68 16.16 -0.95 -5.45
N GLY A 69 15.71 -0.40 -4.33
CA GLY A 69 16.55 0.39 -3.43
C GLY A 69 17.77 -0.38 -2.93
N TYR A 70 17.59 -1.63 -2.48
CA TYR A 70 18.73 -2.48 -2.10
C TYR A 70 19.67 -2.76 -3.27
N PHE A 71 19.13 -3.05 -4.47
CA PHE A 71 19.94 -3.27 -5.68
C PHE A 71 20.78 -2.03 -6.06
N LEU A 72 20.26 -0.84 -5.80
CA LEU A 72 20.95 0.43 -6.05
C LEU A 72 21.76 0.94 -4.84
N SER A 73 21.85 0.16 -3.75
CA SER A 73 22.51 0.55 -2.50
C SER A 73 21.92 1.82 -1.86
N MET A 74 20.63 2.09 -2.11
CA MET A 74 19.85 3.21 -1.59
C MET A 74 18.50 2.71 -1.05
N PRO A 75 18.46 2.03 0.10
CA PRO A 75 17.21 1.51 0.66
C PRO A 75 16.25 2.65 1.05
N PRO A 76 15.04 2.71 0.47
CA PRO A 76 14.12 3.83 0.68
C PRO A 76 13.39 3.75 2.03
N THR A 77 13.12 4.91 2.62
CA THR A 77 12.36 5.08 3.87
C THR A 77 11.41 6.29 3.77
N ILE A 78 10.31 6.27 4.53
CA ILE A 78 9.42 7.43 4.70
C ILE A 78 9.62 7.98 6.11
N ASN A 79 9.80 9.31 6.22
CA ASN A 79 9.81 9.99 7.51
C ASN A 79 8.38 10.34 7.96
N PHE A 80 8.00 9.79 9.11
CA PHE A 80 6.76 10.08 9.82
C PHE A 80 6.92 11.07 10.97
N GLY A 81 8.15 11.44 11.33
CA GLY A 81 8.41 12.43 12.37
C GLY A 81 8.17 13.87 11.90
N ASP A 82 8.11 14.78 12.86
CA ASP A 82 7.97 16.21 12.63
C ASP A 82 9.34 16.84 12.33
N SER A 83 9.55 17.23 11.07
CA SER A 83 10.79 17.88 10.64
C SER A 83 11.01 19.25 11.28
N SER A 84 9.96 19.91 11.78
CA SER A 84 10.08 21.17 12.51
C SER A 84 10.63 20.99 13.92
N LYS A 85 10.59 19.76 14.45
CA LYS A 85 11.08 19.37 15.78
C LYS A 85 12.28 18.44 15.74
N PHE A 86 12.87 18.22 14.56
CA PHE A 86 13.97 17.28 14.35
C PHE A 86 13.64 15.83 14.75
N GLU A 87 12.37 15.44 14.65
CA GLU A 87 11.94 14.06 14.88
C GLU A 87 12.01 13.27 13.57
N PHE A 88 12.71 12.14 13.60
CA PHE A 88 12.89 11.26 12.43
C PHE A 88 12.39 9.86 12.76
N ILE A 89 11.14 9.58 12.39
CA ILE A 89 10.55 8.25 12.48
C ILE A 89 10.61 7.65 11.07
N LEU A 90 11.74 7.03 10.75
CA LEU A 90 11.99 6.44 9.44
C LEU A 90 11.43 5.02 9.40
N VAL A 91 10.46 4.81 8.51
CA VAL A 91 9.86 3.49 8.28
C VAL A 91 10.28 3.01 6.91
N SER A 92 10.80 1.78 6.84
CA SER A 92 11.22 1.18 5.57
C SER A 92 10.04 0.82 4.68
N PHE A 93 10.24 0.90 3.37
CA PHE A 93 9.18 0.62 2.40
C PHE A 93 8.64 -0.81 2.51
N TRP A 94 9.48 -1.79 2.84
CA TRP A 94 8.99 -3.16 3.06
C TRP A 94 7.99 -3.27 4.22
N GLN A 95 8.15 -2.47 5.28
CA GLN A 95 7.22 -2.49 6.43
C GLN A 95 5.85 -1.93 6.00
N ILE A 96 5.87 -0.86 5.22
CA ILE A 96 4.67 -0.25 4.63
C ILE A 96 4.00 -1.26 3.69
N GLY A 97 4.77 -1.87 2.79
CA GLY A 97 4.30 -2.89 1.86
C GLY A 97 3.68 -4.09 2.59
N ALA A 98 4.37 -4.64 3.60
CA ALA A 98 3.85 -5.74 4.41
C ALA A 98 2.55 -5.38 5.14
N GLY A 99 2.45 -4.16 5.67
CA GLY A 99 1.20 -3.67 6.26
C GLY A 99 0.04 -3.67 5.27
N PHE A 100 0.25 -3.12 4.08
CA PHE A 100 -0.76 -3.14 3.02
C PHE A 100 -1.09 -4.56 2.53
N LEU A 101 -0.09 -5.45 2.47
CA LEU A 101 -0.30 -6.84 2.08
C LEU A 101 -1.27 -7.53 3.03
N VAL A 102 -1.03 -7.40 4.33
CA VAL A 102 -1.89 -7.94 5.38
C VAL A 102 -3.30 -7.37 5.26
N VAL A 103 -3.43 -6.04 5.11
CA VAL A 103 -4.73 -5.39 4.98
C VAL A 103 -5.48 -5.86 3.73
N SER A 104 -4.80 -6.00 2.59
CA SER A 104 -5.39 -6.54 1.37
C SER A 104 -5.94 -7.95 1.57
N PHE A 105 -5.19 -8.83 2.24
CA PHE A 105 -5.66 -10.17 2.55
C PHE A 105 -6.84 -10.17 3.51
N ILE A 106 -6.85 -9.32 4.53
CA ILE A 106 -7.99 -9.16 5.43
C ILE A 106 -9.23 -8.74 4.64
N ILE A 107 -9.13 -7.71 3.79
CA ILE A 107 -10.25 -7.23 2.97
C ILE A 107 -10.77 -8.36 2.07
N LYS A 108 -9.87 -9.09 1.40
CA LYS A 108 -10.26 -10.20 0.51
C LYS A 108 -10.91 -11.36 1.27
N PHE A 109 -10.35 -11.74 2.42
CA PHE A 109 -10.87 -12.83 3.26
C PHE A 109 -12.27 -12.51 3.79
N LEU A 110 -12.46 -11.30 4.32
CA LEU A 110 -13.75 -10.85 4.87
C LEU A 110 -14.81 -10.58 3.79
N SER A 111 -14.41 -10.38 2.54
CA SER A 111 -15.34 -10.22 1.42
C SER A 111 -16.19 -11.48 1.19
N GLY A 112 -15.77 -12.68 1.61
CA GLY A 112 -16.57 -13.90 1.45
C GLY A 112 -16.74 -14.35 -0.01
N ASP A 113 -15.86 -13.88 -0.90
CA ASP A 113 -15.88 -14.21 -2.33
C ASP A 113 -15.55 -15.70 -2.53
N LYS A 114 -16.53 -16.51 -2.95
CA LYS A 114 -16.39 -17.95 -3.22
C LYS A 114 -15.38 -18.26 -4.35
N ASN A 115 -14.92 -17.24 -5.09
CA ASN A 115 -13.87 -17.34 -6.10
C ASN A 115 -12.45 -17.20 -5.51
N ALA A 116 -12.20 -17.81 -4.35
CA ALA A 116 -10.96 -17.67 -3.57
C ALA A 116 -9.67 -18.16 -4.26
N VAL A 117 -9.72 -18.60 -5.52
CA VAL A 117 -8.61 -19.27 -6.22
C VAL A 117 -8.10 -18.54 -7.47
N ALA A 118 -8.82 -17.53 -7.98
CA ALA A 118 -8.38 -16.80 -9.17
C ALA A 118 -7.67 -15.49 -8.78
N LEU A 119 -6.38 -15.60 -8.44
CA LEU A 119 -5.43 -14.49 -8.50
C LEU A 119 -5.02 -14.25 -9.94
#